data_AF-A0AA41WBI2-F1
#
_entry.id   AF-A0AA41WBI2-F1
#
_cell.length_a   1.000
_cell.length_b   1.000
_cell.length_c   1.000
_cell.angle_alpha   90.00
_cell.angle_beta   90.00
_cell.angle_gamma   90.00
#
_symmetry.space_group_name_H-M   'P 1'
#
loop_
_entity.id
_entity.type
_entity.pdbx_description
1 polymer ?
#
loop_
_entity_poly.entity_id
_entity_poly.type
_entity_poly.pdbx_seq_one_letter_code
_entity_poly.pdbx_strand_id
1 'polypeptide(L)' 'MKTITIPDRIEYSITDAALLLGVSADTLRRLERQHKIKPAVRRRGQRRYTTADIALIDLYREGVIPAFADDPEAWE' A
#
# COMPACT_ATOMS: atom_id res chain seq x y z
N MET A 1 -4.96 -22.82 -11.35
CA MET A 1 -4.58 -21.47 -11.81
C MET A 1 -3.23 -21.13 -11.19
N LYS A 2 -2.19 -20.88 -11.99
CA LYS A 2 -0.87 -20.45 -11.48
C LYS A 2 -0.87 -18.92 -11.45
N THR A 3 -0.89 -18.33 -10.27
CA THR A 3 -0.69 -16.89 -10.11
C THR A 3 0.75 -16.59 -10.51
N ILE A 4 0.93 -15.78 -11.56
CA ILE A 4 2.25 -15.30 -11.97
C ILE A 4 2.64 -14.22 -10.97
N THR A 5 3.33 -14.62 -9.89
CA THR A 5 3.95 -13.67 -8.96
C THR A 5 5.13 -13.04 -9.69
N ILE A 6 4.96 -11.82 -10.19
CA ILE A 6 6.06 -10.99 -10.68
C ILE A 6 6.83 -10.55 -9.42
N PRO A 7 8.07 -11.01 -9.20
CA PRO A 7 8.83 -10.57 -8.05
C PRO A 7 9.31 -9.13 -8.33
N ASP A 8 8.51 -8.14 -7.98
CA ASP A 8 9.04 -6.81 -7.74
C ASP A 8 10.00 -6.95 -6.55
N ARG A 9 11.29 -7.11 -6.83
CA ARG A 9 12.29 -7.53 -5.83
C ARG A 9 12.58 -6.46 -4.79
N ILE A 10 12.01 -5.27 -4.94
CA ILE A 10 12.25 -4.14 -4.06
C ILE A 10 10.98 -3.86 -3.26
N GLU A 11 11.07 -4.17 -1.97
CA GLU A 11 10.04 -3.83 -1.00
C GLU A 11 10.50 -2.67 -0.14
N TYR A 12 9.72 -1.61 -0.12
CA TYR A 12 9.96 -0.41 0.68
C TYR A 12 9.41 -0.60 2.08
N SER A 13 10.14 -0.11 3.09
CA SER A 13 9.59 0.05 4.42
C SER A 13 8.53 1.16 4.41
N ILE A 14 7.74 1.27 5.49
CA ILE A 14 6.80 2.40 5.62
C ILE A 14 7.50 3.76 5.58
N THR A 15 8.73 3.84 6.08
CA THR A 15 9.52 5.09 6.07
C THR A 15 9.95 5.43 4.65
N ASP A 16 10.45 4.44 3.90
CA ASP A 16 10.89 4.66 2.52
C ASP A 16 9.71 4.99 1.60
N ALA A 17 8.59 4.29 1.75
CA ALA A 17 7.36 4.57 1.01
C ALA A 17 6.84 5.99 1.31
N ALA A 18 6.90 6.41 2.57
CA ALA A 18 6.50 7.76 2.97
C ALA A 18 7.39 8.84 2.34
N LEU A 19 8.71 8.61 2.29
CA LEU A 19 9.66 9.49 1.62
C LEU A 19 9.38 9.61 0.12
N LEU A 20 9.13 8.47 -0.56
CA LEU A 20 8.82 8.44 -1.99
C LEU A 20 7.51 9.18 -2.33
N LEU A 21 6.52 9.10 -1.45
CA LEU A 21 5.22 9.77 -1.60
C LEU A 21 5.22 11.23 -1.11
N GLY A 22 6.29 11.70 -0.47
CA GLY A 22 6.34 13.03 0.13
C GLY A 22 5.35 13.23 1.29
N VAL A 23 5.07 12.17 2.07
CA VAL A 23 4.15 12.21 3.23
C VAL A 23 4.85 11.72 4.50
N SER A 24 4.19 11.87 5.64
CA SER A 24 4.64 11.25 6.89
C SER A 24 4.27 9.77 6.94
N ALA A 25 5.10 8.95 7.61
CA ALA A 25 4.76 7.53 7.85
C ALA A 25 3.42 7.38 8.62
N ASP A 26 3.07 8.35 9.46
CA ASP A 26 1.78 8.36 10.17
C ASP A 26 0.59 8.60 9.24
N THR A 27 0.79 9.30 8.13
CA THR A 27 -0.23 9.42 7.08
C THR A 27 -0.51 8.06 6.46
N LEU A 28 0.52 7.29 6.13
CA LEU A 28 0.35 5.92 5.62
C LEU A 28 -0.34 4.99 6.64
N ARG A 29 0.06 5.06 7.91
CA ARG A 29 -0.61 4.30 8.99
C ARG A 29 -2.07 4.69 9.17
N ARG A 30 -2.39 5.98 9.02
CA ARG A 30 -3.76 6.48 9.11
C ARG A 30 -4.60 5.95 7.94
N LEU A 31 -4.07 6.00 6.72
CA LEU A 31 -4.75 5.46 5.54
C LEU A 31 -4.99 3.95 5.67
N GLU A 32 -4.01 3.18 6.15
CA GLU A 32 -4.16 1.76 6.44
C GLU A 32 -5.27 1.51 7.48
N ARG A 33 -5.27 2.25 8.60
CA ARG A 33 -6.30 2.16 9.65
C ARG A 33 -7.70 2.55 9.17
N GLN A 34 -7.79 3.42 8.17
CA GLN A 34 -9.05 3.83 7.55
C GLN A 34 -9.46 2.91 6.40
N HIS A 35 -8.77 1.78 6.22
CA HIS A 35 -8.99 0.84 5.13
C HIS A 35 -8.86 1.49 3.75
N LYS A 36 -8.08 2.57 3.63
CA LYS A 36 -7.88 3.27 2.35
C LYS A 36 -6.79 2.62 1.51
N ILE A 37 -5.85 1.91 2.14
CA ILE A 37 -4.73 1.21 1.51
C ILE A 37 -4.50 -0.11 2.26
N LYS A 38 -3.97 -1.16 1.60
CA LYS A 38 -3.69 -2.48 2.22
C LYS A 38 -2.28 -2.96 1.86
N PRO A 39 -1.23 -2.55 2.60
CA PRO A 39 0.14 -3.00 2.32
C PRO A 39 0.34 -4.47 2.66
N ALA A 40 1.33 -5.11 2.02
CA ALA A 40 1.72 -6.45 2.38
C ALA A 40 2.36 -6.48 3.78
N VAL A 41 1.94 -7.45 4.61
CA VAL A 41 2.55 -7.67 5.93
C VAL A 41 3.46 -8.90 5.86
N ARG A 42 4.76 -8.71 6.14
CA ARG A 42 5.73 -9.82 6.23
C ARG A 42 5.74 -10.44 7.62
N ARG A 43 6.43 -11.58 7.75
CA ARG A 43 6.69 -12.23 9.05
C ARG A 43 7.27 -11.20 10.03
N ARG A 44 6.71 -11.15 11.24
CA ARG A 44 6.96 -10.14 12.31
C ARG A 44 6.20 -8.81 12.18
N GLY A 45 5.16 -8.71 11.35
CA GLY A 45 4.25 -7.54 11.35
C GLY A 45 4.82 -6.30 10.67
N GLN A 46 5.89 -6.46 9.90
CA GLN A 46 6.51 -5.36 9.16
C GLN A 46 5.73 -5.13 7.86
N ARG A 47 5.29 -3.88 7.66
CA ARG A 47 4.63 -3.43 6.42
C ARG A 47 5.66 -3.28 5.32
N ARG A 48 5.31 -3.78 4.15
CA ARG A 48 6.11 -3.72 2.93
C ARG A 48 5.24 -3.18 1.80
N TYR A 49 5.82 -2.23 1.08
CA TYR A 49 5.20 -1.58 -0.06
C TYR A 49 6.00 -1.92 -1.29
N THR A 50 5.34 -2.43 -2.31
CA THR A 50 5.92 -2.58 -3.65
C THR A 50 5.87 -1.26 -4.39
N THR A 51 6.53 -1.19 -5.55
CA THR A 51 6.43 -0.01 -6.43
C THR A 51 4.98 0.19 -6.90
N ALA A 52 4.26 -0.91 -7.13
CA ALA A 52 2.85 -0.89 -7.50
C ALA A 52 1.98 -0.30 -6.38
N ASP A 53 2.23 -0.68 -5.12
CA ASP A 53 1.51 -0.10 -3.98
C ASP A 53 1.74 1.42 -3.90
N ILE A 54 2.98 1.87 -4.08
CA ILE A 54 3.31 3.30 -4.05
C ILE A 54 2.54 4.05 -5.13
N ALA A 55 2.56 3.57 -6.38
CA ALA A 55 1.83 4.19 -7.48
C ALA A 55 0.31 4.25 -7.22
N LEU A 56 -0.28 3.17 -6.70
CA LEU A 56 -1.70 3.12 -6.37
C LEU A 56 -2.07 4.11 -5.26
N ILE A 57 -1.24 4.20 -4.21
CA ILE A 57 -1.44 5.15 -3.12
C ILE A 57 -1.39 6.58 -3.63
N ASP A 58 -0.48 6.88 -4.56
CA ASP A 58 -0.35 8.22 -5.13
C ASP A 58 -1.57 8.60 -5.98
N LEU A 59 -2.01 7.71 -6.87
CA LEU A 59 -3.24 7.89 -7.65
C LEU A 59 -4.48 8.10 -6.75
N TYR A 60 -4.58 7.37 -5.64
CA TYR A 60 -5.66 7.56 -4.66
C TYR A 60 -5.59 8.95 -4.03
N ARG A 61 -4.40 9.43 -3.65
CA ARG A 61 -4.21 10.76 -3.05
C ARG A 61 -4.55 11.90 -4.01
N GLU A 62 -4.32 11.68 -5.30
CA GLU A 62 -4.73 12.59 -6.37
C GLU A 62 -6.24 12.52 -6.67
N GLY A 63 -6.97 11.57 -6.08
CA GLY A 63 -8.39 11.37 -6.33
C GLY A 63 -8.71 10.71 -7.67
N VAL A 64 -7.71 10.09 -8.31
CA VAL A 64 -7.85 9.41 -9.61
C VAL A 64 -8.54 8.06 -9.45
N ILE A 65 -8.28 7.36 -8.34
CA ILE A 65 -8.90 6.07 -8.01
C ILE A 65 -9.64 6.14 -6.66
N PRO A 66 -10.72 5.36 -6.48
CA PRO A 66 -11.43 5.27 -5.21
C PRO A 66 -10.59 4.58 -4.13
N ALA A 67 -11.08 4.62 -2.89
CA ALA A 67 -10.42 3.93 -1.79
C ALA A 67 -10.58 2.42 -1.91
N PHE A 68 -9.60 1.66 -1.43
CA PHE A 68 -9.76 0.20 -1.26
C PHE A 68 -10.90 -0.18 -0.28
N ALA A 69 -11.33 0.75 0.58
CA ALA A 69 -12.48 0.58 1.48
C ALA A 69 -13.82 0.48 0.72
N ASP A 70 -13.86 0.93 -0.53
CA ASP A 70 -15.10 0.99 -1.31
C ASP A 70 -15.47 -0.39 -1.89
N ASP A 71 -14.57 -1.38 -1.75
CA ASP A 71 -14.80 -2.80 -2.02
C ASP A 71 -14.55 -3.66 -0.76
N PRO A 72 -15.61 -3.99 0.01
CA PRO A 72 -15.48 -4.77 1.24
C PRO A 72 -14.96 -6.20 1.03
N GLU A 73 -15.11 -6.81 -0.16
CA GLU A 73 -14.58 -8.15 -0.45
C GLU A 73 -13.04 -8.14 -0.54
N ALA A 74 -12.40 -6.99 -0.77
CA ALA A 74 -10.94 -6.88 -0.82
C ALA A 74 -10.26 -7.05 0.56
N TRP A 75 -11.03 -7.14 1.65
CA TRP A 75 -10.53 -7.20 3.02
C TRP A 75 -10.41 -8.62 3.59
N GLU A 76 -11.20 -9.59 3.09
CA GLU A 76 -11.11 -11.02 3.41
C GLU A 76 -10.00 -11.74 2.59
#